data_AF-A0A8S8Y0E1-F1
#
_entry.id   AF-A0A8S8Y0E1-F1
#
_cell.length_a   1.000
_cell.length_b   1.000
_cell.length_c   1.000
_cell.angle_alpha   90.00
_cell.angle_beta   90.00
_cell.angle_gamma   90.00
#
_symmetry.space_group_name_H-M   'P 1'
#
loop_
_entity.id
_entity.type
_entity.pdbx_description
1 polymer ?
#
loop_
_entity_poly.entity_id
_entity_poly.type
_entity_poly.pdbx_seq_one_letter_code
_entity_poly.pdbx_strand_id
1 'polypeptide(L)'
;MGRQEVPKPQPKPDPSQQRSDGQRGGGSGQRPGGRPGGRNQGGRGQGGRPGGRGQGGRGQGRRDQPRPEPEAMKDESWARVLEHDAKAGVATVMAEKTLAFCRVKVKGSDVLTVNQRIYIGKDRSKREAITAIIGMAHLDKMSNMAKADLPALVQMFIEEHGQYFVDEFYNKAGPMSLKQHSYELLPDVGPVKARNMVKARDQVGVFASMDELNSLAKIKGAELLAQRFVEEMEDKTLVPRLIELLLPVEA
;
A
#
# COMPACT_ATOMS: atom_id res chain seq x y z
N MET A 1 -18.05 48.05 43.63
CA MET A 1 -18.20 46.60 43.86
C MET A 1 -17.15 45.88 43.01
N GLY A 2 -16.13 45.33 43.65
CA GLY A 2 -14.93 44.78 43.00
C GLY A 2 -15.18 43.42 42.34
N ARG A 3 -14.57 43.20 41.17
CA ARG A 3 -14.59 41.92 40.46
C ARG A 3 -13.62 40.95 41.14
N GLN A 4 -14.09 39.75 41.47
CA GLN A 4 -13.24 38.64 41.92
C GLN A 4 -12.46 38.09 40.71
N GLU A 5 -11.13 38.06 40.82
CA GLU A 5 -10.25 37.35 39.88
C GLU A 5 -10.18 35.86 40.24
N VAL A 6 -10.36 35.00 39.24
CA VAL A 6 -10.25 33.54 39.38
C VAL A 6 -8.78 33.13 39.17
N PRO A 7 -8.18 32.30 40.04
CA PRO A 7 -6.78 31.88 39.89
C PRO A 7 -6.55 30.98 38.67
N LYS A 8 -5.44 31.22 37.95
CA LYS A 8 -4.99 30.38 36.82
C LYS A 8 -4.43 29.02 37.31
N PRO A 9 -4.63 27.91 36.56
CA PRO A 9 -4.11 26.60 36.94
C PRO A 9 -2.58 26.53 36.82
N GLN A 10 -1.93 25.82 37.76
CA GLN A 10 -0.49 25.55 37.74
C GLN A 10 -0.15 24.40 36.75
N PRO A 11 0.99 24.47 36.05
CA PRO A 11 1.45 23.42 35.15
C PRO A 11 1.90 22.16 35.91
N LYS A 12 1.60 20.98 35.35
CA LYS A 12 2.03 19.67 35.89
C LYS A 12 3.54 19.45 35.65
N PRO A 13 4.26 18.75 36.56
CA PRO A 13 5.68 18.47 36.38
C PRO A 13 5.98 17.48 35.24
N ASP A 14 7.14 17.64 34.63
CA ASP A 14 7.70 16.86 33.51
C ASP A 14 8.10 15.43 33.96
N PRO A 15 7.71 14.36 33.23
CA PRO A 15 8.03 12.96 33.56
C PRO A 15 9.51 12.55 33.44
N SER A 16 10.41 13.45 33.02
CA SER A 16 11.79 13.10 32.70
C SER A 16 12.79 13.04 33.88
N GLN A 17 12.34 13.13 35.13
CA GLN A 17 13.22 13.11 36.32
C GLN A 17 13.12 11.85 37.20
N GLN A 18 13.11 10.65 36.61
CA GLN A 18 13.39 9.41 37.37
C GLN A 18 14.40 8.52 36.64
N ARG A 19 15.68 8.89 36.77
CA ARG A 19 16.81 7.96 36.63
C ARG A 19 17.93 8.38 37.57
N SER A 20 18.06 7.69 38.69
CA SER A 20 19.30 7.05 39.17
C SER A 20 19.09 6.61 40.61
N ASP A 21 19.23 5.31 40.90
CA ASP A 21 19.93 4.81 42.10
C ASP A 21 19.95 3.27 42.13
N GLY A 22 21.08 2.69 42.56
CA GLY A 22 21.24 1.28 42.93
C GLY A 22 21.91 0.39 41.87
N GLN A 23 23.23 0.35 41.70
CA GLN A 23 24.32 -0.16 42.56
C GLN A 23 24.68 -1.66 42.33
N ARG A 24 25.99 -1.86 42.19
CA ARG A 24 26.76 -3.07 41.86
C ARG A 24 26.61 -4.20 42.88
N GLY A 25 26.67 -5.45 42.41
CA GLY A 25 26.98 -6.63 43.22
C GLY A 25 27.42 -7.81 42.34
N GLY A 26 28.68 -8.25 42.50
CA GLY A 26 29.27 -9.39 41.78
C GLY A 26 28.92 -10.74 42.39
N GLY A 27 29.21 -11.82 41.67
CA GLY A 27 29.07 -13.19 42.17
C GLY A 27 29.38 -14.27 41.14
N SER A 28 30.65 -14.66 41.08
CA SER A 28 31.15 -15.88 40.43
C SER A 28 30.62 -17.14 41.13
N GLY A 29 30.14 -18.13 40.37
CA GLY A 29 29.72 -19.43 40.89
C GLY A 29 29.94 -20.55 39.88
N GLN A 30 31.11 -21.20 39.98
CA GLN A 30 31.46 -22.46 39.31
C GLN A 30 30.67 -23.64 39.90
N ARG A 31 30.36 -24.65 39.08
CA ARG A 31 30.06 -26.01 39.56
C ARG A 31 30.79 -27.07 38.71
N PRO A 32 31.16 -28.22 39.30
CA PRO A 32 32.25 -29.05 38.82
C PRO A 32 31.84 -30.41 38.24
N GLY A 33 32.68 -30.93 37.34
CA GLY A 33 33.30 -32.27 37.40
C GLY A 33 32.44 -33.54 37.31
N GLY A 34 32.76 -34.41 36.34
CA GLY A 34 32.40 -35.84 36.39
C GLY A 34 32.58 -36.64 35.08
N ARG A 35 33.83 -36.92 34.69
CA ARG A 35 34.23 -38.07 33.83
C ARG A 35 34.38 -39.32 34.73
N PRO A 36 34.36 -40.58 34.24
CA PRO A 36 35.26 -41.15 33.20
C PRO A 36 34.51 -42.11 32.22
N GLY A 37 35.01 -42.62 31.10
CA GLY A 37 36.35 -42.96 30.63
C GLY A 37 36.29 -44.41 30.12
N GLY A 38 36.52 -44.64 28.82
CA GLY A 38 36.52 -45.98 28.22
C GLY A 38 37.08 -45.98 26.81
N ARG A 39 38.34 -46.42 26.69
CA ARG A 39 39.14 -46.57 25.46
C ARG A 39 38.58 -47.71 24.58
N ASN A 40 38.61 -47.56 23.26
CA ASN A 40 39.15 -48.65 22.44
C ASN A 40 39.81 -48.16 21.14
N GLN A 41 40.87 -48.86 20.78
CA GLN A 41 41.91 -48.54 19.81
C GLN A 41 41.55 -48.99 18.38
N GLY A 42 42.14 -48.29 17.40
CA GLY A 42 42.94 -48.94 16.35
C GLY A 42 42.22 -49.46 15.10
N GLY A 43 42.55 -48.86 13.95
CA GLY A 43 42.28 -49.43 12.63
C GLY A 43 42.79 -48.54 11.51
N ARG A 44 44.09 -48.67 11.17
CA ARG A 44 44.71 -48.07 9.98
C ARG A 44 44.22 -48.79 8.72
N GLY A 45 43.85 -48.02 7.68
CA GLY A 45 43.64 -48.51 6.32
C GLY A 45 44.07 -47.44 5.32
N GLN A 46 45.19 -47.69 4.65
CA GLN A 46 45.77 -46.87 3.58
C GLN A 46 44.97 -46.95 2.28
N GLY A 47 45.07 -45.89 1.47
CA GLY A 47 45.26 -46.03 0.02
C GLY A 47 44.06 -45.64 -0.85
N GLY A 48 44.24 -44.60 -1.66
CA GLY A 48 43.40 -44.36 -2.84
C GLY A 48 43.06 -42.91 -3.14
N ARG A 49 44.01 -42.13 -3.67
CA ARG A 49 43.69 -41.04 -4.61
C ARG A 49 43.55 -41.67 -6.01
N PRO A 50 42.55 -41.27 -6.80
CA PRO A 50 42.83 -40.36 -7.91
C PRO A 50 41.82 -39.20 -7.90
N GLY A 51 42.22 -37.94 -8.02
CA GLY A 51 42.78 -37.45 -9.28
C GLY A 51 41.69 -37.11 -10.29
N GLY A 52 40.68 -36.33 -9.90
CA GLY A 52 39.68 -35.76 -10.81
C GLY A 52 39.61 -34.25 -10.62
N ARG A 53 40.21 -33.49 -11.54
CA ARG A 53 40.07 -32.04 -11.66
C ARG A 53 38.63 -31.71 -12.05
N GLY A 54 37.74 -31.65 -11.06
CA GLY A 54 36.44 -31.01 -11.18
C GLY A 54 36.64 -29.49 -11.20
N GLN A 55 36.84 -28.96 -12.40
CA GLN A 55 36.95 -27.55 -12.71
C GLN A 55 35.79 -26.80 -12.05
N GLY A 56 36.12 -25.84 -11.18
CA GLY A 56 35.14 -24.99 -10.52
C GLY A 56 34.39 -24.12 -11.52
N GLY A 57 33.24 -24.60 -11.99
CA GLY A 57 32.20 -23.80 -12.64
C GLY A 57 31.34 -23.08 -11.61
N ARG A 58 31.93 -22.21 -10.78
CA ARG A 58 31.17 -21.36 -9.85
C ARG A 58 30.48 -20.24 -10.65
N GLY A 59 29.23 -20.49 -11.06
CA GLY A 59 28.16 -19.50 -10.97
C GLY A 59 28.20 -18.29 -11.91
N GLN A 60 28.62 -18.44 -13.17
CA GLN A 60 28.33 -17.46 -14.22
C GLN A 60 27.23 -18.05 -15.12
N GLY A 61 25.99 -17.61 -14.95
CA GLY A 61 24.86 -18.08 -15.76
C GLY A 61 23.46 -17.76 -15.24
N ARG A 62 23.34 -17.23 -14.01
CA ARG A 62 22.03 -16.84 -13.42
C ARG A 62 21.74 -15.34 -13.46
N ARG A 63 22.45 -14.54 -14.28
CA ARG A 63 22.32 -13.08 -14.24
C ARG A 63 21.36 -12.45 -15.25
N ASP A 64 20.89 -13.19 -16.27
CA ASP A 64 20.10 -12.59 -17.36
C ASP A 64 18.74 -13.25 -17.60
N GLN A 65 18.19 -14.01 -16.65
CA GLN A 65 16.78 -14.40 -16.76
C GLN A 65 15.91 -13.21 -16.31
N PRO A 66 14.96 -12.76 -17.17
CA PRO A 66 13.99 -11.75 -16.78
C PRO A 66 13.30 -12.19 -15.49
N ARG A 67 13.30 -11.33 -14.47
CA ARG A 67 12.54 -11.61 -13.25
C ARG A 67 11.08 -11.81 -13.66
N PRO A 68 10.40 -12.87 -13.16
CA PRO A 68 9.00 -13.06 -13.46
C PRO A 68 8.19 -11.82 -13.06
N GLU A 69 7.25 -11.44 -13.91
CA GLU A 69 6.37 -10.31 -13.65
C GLU A 69 5.47 -10.64 -12.43
N PRO A 70 5.12 -9.65 -11.60
CA PRO A 70 4.29 -9.90 -10.42
C PRO A 70 2.92 -10.49 -10.77
N GLU A 71 2.46 -11.45 -9.98
CA GLU A 71 1.15 -12.11 -10.13
C GLU A 71 0.00 -11.09 -10.27
N ALA A 72 -0.02 -10.08 -9.39
CA ALA A 72 -1.04 -9.03 -9.33
C ALA A 72 -1.13 -8.17 -10.60
N MET A 73 -0.09 -8.16 -11.44
CA MET A 73 -0.03 -7.36 -12.67
C MET A 73 -0.41 -8.18 -13.91
N LYS A 74 -0.64 -9.49 -13.79
CA LYS A 74 -0.88 -10.35 -14.96
C LYS A 74 -2.11 -9.90 -15.74
N ASP A 75 -3.20 -9.57 -15.07
CA ASP A 75 -4.48 -9.25 -15.72
C ASP A 75 -4.70 -7.75 -15.94
N GLU A 76 -3.67 -6.95 -15.64
CA GLU A 76 -3.62 -5.53 -15.87
C GLU A 76 -3.11 -5.23 -17.29
N SER A 77 -3.78 -4.32 -17.98
CA SER A 77 -3.40 -3.91 -19.34
C SER A 77 -2.88 -2.49 -19.43
N TRP A 78 -3.36 -1.62 -18.55
CA TRP A 78 -3.08 -0.19 -18.56
C TRP A 78 -2.72 0.28 -17.16
N ALA A 79 -1.83 1.26 -17.09
CA ALA A 79 -1.45 1.91 -15.85
C ALA A 79 -1.20 3.40 -16.08
N ARG A 80 -1.34 4.19 -15.02
CA ARG A 80 -1.06 5.62 -15.00
C ARG A 80 0.25 5.91 -14.27
N VAL A 81 1.06 6.78 -14.84
CA VAL A 81 2.37 7.15 -14.27
C VAL A 81 2.18 8.02 -13.02
N LEU A 82 2.79 7.61 -11.91
CA LEU A 82 2.82 8.37 -10.65
C LEU A 82 4.08 9.23 -10.56
N GLU A 83 5.23 8.64 -10.89
CA GLU A 83 6.53 9.31 -10.87
C GLU A 83 7.49 8.62 -11.84
N HIS A 84 8.45 9.37 -12.35
CA HIS A 84 9.48 8.87 -13.25
C HIS A 84 10.85 9.37 -12.83
N ASP A 85 11.74 8.44 -12.47
CA ASP A 85 13.16 8.70 -12.29
C ASP A 85 13.88 8.50 -13.64
N ALA A 86 14.00 9.60 -14.39
CA ALA A 86 14.65 9.61 -15.70
C ALA A 86 16.14 9.23 -15.62
N LYS A 87 16.82 9.44 -14.48
CA LYS A 87 18.23 9.04 -14.32
C LYS A 87 18.36 7.53 -14.17
N ALA A 88 17.43 6.91 -13.44
CA ALA A 88 17.38 5.45 -13.29
C ALA A 88 16.69 4.75 -14.46
N GLY A 89 15.94 5.48 -15.31
CA GLY A 89 15.10 4.91 -16.36
C GLY A 89 13.95 4.06 -15.80
N VAL A 90 13.43 4.44 -14.63
CA VAL A 90 12.40 3.69 -13.91
C VAL A 90 11.25 4.59 -13.53
N ALA A 91 10.03 4.15 -13.81
CA ALA A 91 8.82 4.81 -13.37
C ALA A 91 8.05 3.95 -12.36
N THR A 92 7.33 4.60 -11.46
CA THR A 92 6.30 3.99 -10.61
C THR A 92 4.95 4.31 -11.23
N VAL A 93 4.10 3.29 -11.37
CA VAL A 93 2.80 3.41 -12.04
C VAL A 93 1.71 2.72 -11.23
N MET A 94 0.47 3.18 -11.38
CA MET A 94 -0.75 2.65 -10.77
C MET A 94 -1.60 1.94 -11.81
N ALA A 95 -1.93 0.67 -11.59
CA ALA A 95 -2.76 -0.10 -12.51
C ALA A 95 -4.20 0.41 -12.54
N GLU A 96 -4.85 0.36 -13.70
CA GLU A 96 -6.18 0.92 -13.88
C GLU A 96 -7.31 0.03 -13.36
N LYS A 97 -7.13 -1.27 -13.06
CA LYS A 97 -8.24 -2.07 -12.53
C LYS A 97 -8.19 -2.24 -11.03
N THR A 98 -7.01 -2.57 -10.50
CA THR A 98 -6.82 -2.91 -9.08
C THR A 98 -6.26 -1.78 -8.24
N LEU A 99 -5.87 -0.65 -8.86
CA LEU A 99 -5.07 0.40 -8.24
C LEU A 99 -3.72 -0.09 -7.65
N ALA A 100 -3.26 -1.27 -8.05
CA ALA A 100 -2.00 -1.80 -7.60
C ALA A 100 -0.82 -1.02 -8.18
N PHE A 101 0.22 -0.83 -7.37
CA PHE A 101 1.41 -0.10 -7.81
C PHE A 101 2.50 -1.05 -8.28
N CYS A 102 3.13 -0.73 -9.40
CA CYS A 102 4.32 -1.42 -9.86
C CYS A 102 5.40 -0.46 -10.36
N ARG A 103 6.63 -0.94 -10.37
CA ARG A 103 7.76 -0.27 -11.00
C ARG A 103 7.97 -0.86 -12.39
N VAL A 104 8.21 0.02 -13.35
CA VAL A 104 8.46 -0.34 -14.75
C VAL A 104 9.78 0.25 -15.22
N LYS A 105 10.47 -0.49 -16.09
CA LYS A 105 11.65 0.01 -16.80
C LYS A 105 11.20 0.74 -18.06
N VAL A 106 11.47 2.04 -18.13
CA VAL A 106 11.10 2.90 -19.26
C VAL A 106 11.99 2.58 -20.46
N LYS A 107 11.43 2.68 -21.67
CA LYS A 107 12.16 2.45 -22.91
C LYS A 107 12.95 3.71 -23.29
N GLY A 108 14.22 3.52 -23.68
CA GLY A 108 15.06 4.62 -24.15
C GLY A 108 15.26 5.73 -23.11
N SER A 109 15.22 6.98 -23.59
CA SER A 109 15.33 8.20 -22.78
C SER A 109 14.01 8.97 -22.69
N ASP A 110 12.88 8.28 -22.92
CA ASP A 110 11.56 8.92 -22.94
C ASP A 110 11.21 9.44 -21.56
N VAL A 111 10.77 10.69 -21.48
CA VAL A 111 10.29 11.29 -20.23
C VAL A 111 8.79 11.06 -20.13
N LEU A 112 8.38 10.16 -19.23
CA LEU A 112 6.97 9.97 -18.91
C LEU A 112 6.45 11.11 -18.04
N THR A 113 5.26 11.60 -18.36
CA THR A 113 4.57 12.62 -17.55
C THR A 113 3.69 11.98 -16.49
N VAL A 114 3.50 12.64 -15.35
CA VAL A 114 2.52 12.21 -14.34
C VAL A 114 1.13 12.10 -14.99
N ASN A 115 0.34 11.12 -14.56
CA ASN A 115 -0.95 10.74 -15.13
C ASN A 115 -0.92 10.21 -16.58
N GLN A 116 0.24 10.08 -17.21
CA GLN A 116 0.31 9.47 -18.53
C GLN A 116 -0.17 8.03 -18.46
N ARG A 117 -1.15 7.69 -19.30
CA ARG A 117 -1.63 6.32 -19.48
C ARG A 117 -0.66 5.53 -20.36
N ILE A 118 -0.18 4.41 -19.86
CA ILE A 118 0.77 3.52 -20.54
C ILE A 118 0.27 2.08 -20.58
N TYR A 119 0.60 1.37 -21.65
CA TYR A 119 0.27 -0.05 -21.79
C TYR A 119 1.29 -0.92 -21.04
N ILE A 120 0.81 -1.76 -20.13
CA ILE A 120 1.59 -2.72 -19.32
C ILE A 120 1.17 -4.17 -19.55
N GLY A 121 0.21 -4.42 -20.44
CA GLY A 121 -0.40 -5.74 -20.64
C GLY A 121 0.53 -6.84 -21.15
N LYS A 122 -0.01 -8.07 -21.19
CA LYS A 122 0.73 -9.31 -21.52
C LYS A 122 1.42 -9.26 -22.90
N ASP A 123 0.84 -8.55 -23.86
CA ASP A 123 1.41 -8.40 -25.20
C ASP A 123 2.56 -7.39 -25.19
N ARG A 124 3.78 -7.90 -24.97
CA ARG A 124 4.99 -7.08 -24.90
C ARG A 124 5.25 -6.26 -26.17
N SER A 125 4.72 -6.66 -27.33
CA SER A 125 4.92 -5.93 -28.59
C SER A 125 4.20 -4.59 -28.60
N LYS A 126 3.11 -4.45 -27.81
CA LYS A 126 2.33 -3.21 -27.65
C LYS A 126 2.86 -2.30 -26.55
N ARG A 127 3.90 -2.70 -25.81
CA ARG A 127 4.52 -1.88 -24.78
C ARG A 127 5.44 -0.85 -25.44
N GLU A 128 4.88 0.29 -25.82
CA GLU A 128 5.63 1.37 -26.47
C GLU A 128 6.54 2.11 -25.48
N ALA A 129 6.01 2.46 -24.30
CA ALA A 129 6.69 3.28 -23.30
C ALA A 129 7.65 2.50 -22.37
N ILE A 130 7.49 1.17 -22.26
CA ILE A 130 8.22 0.38 -21.26
C ILE A 130 8.85 -0.86 -21.86
N THR A 131 9.96 -1.30 -21.26
CA THR A 131 10.63 -2.55 -21.63
C THR A 131 10.12 -3.73 -20.79
N ALA A 132 9.90 -3.53 -19.48
CA ALA A 132 9.50 -4.59 -18.56
C ALA A 132 8.90 -4.03 -17.26
N ILE A 133 8.05 -4.83 -16.60
CA ILE A 133 7.64 -4.62 -15.20
C ILE A 133 8.75 -5.23 -14.32
N ILE A 134 9.35 -4.42 -13.45
CA ILE A 134 10.50 -4.86 -12.63
C ILE A 134 10.12 -5.34 -11.22
N GLY A 135 8.92 -4.98 -10.74
CA GLY A 135 8.39 -5.46 -9.47
C GLY A 135 7.22 -4.61 -8.95
N MET A 136 6.60 -5.04 -7.84
CA MET A 136 5.61 -4.22 -7.14
C MET A 136 6.25 -2.97 -6.53
N ALA A 137 5.47 -1.90 -6.40
CA ALA A 137 5.83 -0.72 -5.66
C ALA A 137 5.03 -0.65 -4.36
N HIS A 138 5.59 0.04 -3.37
CA HIS A 138 4.92 0.28 -2.11
C HIS A 138 4.78 1.79 -1.92
N LEU A 139 3.62 2.21 -1.43
CA LEU A 139 3.28 3.61 -1.24
C LEU A 139 4.28 4.32 -0.31
N ASP A 140 4.73 3.65 0.75
CA ASP A 140 5.72 4.17 1.71
C ASP A 140 7.04 4.64 1.06
N LYS A 141 7.45 3.99 -0.04
CA LYS A 141 8.70 4.25 -0.77
C LYS A 141 8.57 5.25 -1.92
N MET A 142 7.36 5.76 -2.20
CA MET A 142 7.16 6.79 -3.22
C MET A 142 7.60 8.17 -2.74
N SER A 143 7.91 9.07 -3.69
CA SER A 143 8.21 10.45 -3.36
C SER A 143 7.01 11.17 -2.73
N ASN A 144 7.27 12.24 -1.96
CA ASN A 144 6.20 13.05 -1.37
C ASN A 144 5.30 13.67 -2.44
N MET A 145 5.85 13.99 -3.62
CA MET A 145 5.09 14.52 -4.74
C MET A 145 4.13 13.47 -5.30
N ALA A 146 4.62 12.23 -5.53
CA ALA A 146 3.76 11.14 -5.97
C ALA A 146 2.63 10.82 -4.99
N LYS A 147 2.91 10.88 -3.68
CA LYS A 147 1.87 10.71 -2.64
C LYS A 147 0.84 11.85 -2.67
N ALA A 148 1.29 13.09 -2.88
CA ALA A 148 0.41 14.26 -2.96
C ALA A 148 -0.49 14.24 -4.21
N ASP A 149 -0.01 13.70 -5.32
CA ASP A 149 -0.76 13.59 -6.57
C ASP A 149 -1.73 12.38 -6.60
N LEU A 150 -1.49 11.38 -5.75
CA LEU A 150 -2.25 10.13 -5.74
C LEU A 150 -3.77 10.31 -5.55
N PRO A 151 -4.29 11.16 -4.64
CA PRO A 151 -5.73 11.38 -4.50
C PRO A 151 -6.39 11.86 -5.81
N ALA A 152 -5.74 12.76 -6.54
CA ALA A 152 -6.26 13.26 -7.82
C ALA A 152 -6.26 12.17 -8.90
N LEU A 153 -5.21 11.33 -8.93
CA LEU A 153 -5.13 10.18 -9.85
C LEU A 153 -6.21 9.13 -9.59
N VAL A 154 -6.45 8.80 -8.32
CA VAL A 154 -7.52 7.88 -7.92
C VAL A 154 -8.90 8.48 -8.20
N GLN A 155 -9.08 9.80 -8.00
CA GLN A 155 -10.32 10.48 -8.34
C GLN A 155 -10.62 10.38 -9.84
N MET A 156 -9.65 10.65 -10.72
CA MET A 156 -9.86 10.51 -12.16
C MET A 156 -10.26 9.08 -12.55
N PHE A 157 -9.63 8.08 -11.94
CA PHE A 157 -10.04 6.69 -12.13
C PHE A 157 -11.50 6.46 -11.69
N ILE A 158 -11.91 6.98 -10.54
CA ILE A 158 -13.29 6.85 -10.06
C ILE A 158 -14.28 7.57 -10.98
N GLU A 159 -13.92 8.73 -11.52
CA GLU A 159 -14.73 9.49 -12.47
C GLU A 159 -14.89 8.74 -13.81
N GLU A 160 -13.82 8.14 -14.32
CA GLU A 160 -13.83 7.32 -15.54
C GLU A 160 -14.75 6.10 -15.41
N HIS A 161 -14.88 5.57 -14.19
CA HIS A 161 -15.76 4.45 -13.86
C HIS A 161 -16.96 4.88 -12.99
N GLY A 162 -17.41 6.13 -13.13
CA GLY A 162 -18.37 6.75 -12.21
C GLY A 162 -19.66 5.95 -12.03
N GLN A 163 -20.19 5.35 -13.10
CA GLN A 163 -21.40 4.52 -13.04
C GLN A 163 -21.23 3.32 -12.11
N TYR A 164 -20.11 2.61 -12.22
CA TYR A 164 -19.80 1.44 -11.38
C TYR A 164 -19.81 1.83 -9.90
N PHE A 165 -19.14 2.92 -9.52
CA PHE A 165 -19.07 3.33 -8.12
C PHE A 165 -20.40 3.87 -7.58
N VAL A 166 -21.20 4.50 -8.44
CA VAL A 166 -22.58 4.89 -8.10
C VAL A 166 -23.41 3.65 -7.78
N ASP A 167 -23.34 2.62 -8.62
CA ASP A 167 -24.15 1.41 -8.45
C ASP A 167 -23.66 0.52 -7.31
N GLU A 168 -22.36 0.30 -7.21
CA GLU A 168 -21.77 -0.65 -6.26
C GLU A 168 -21.61 -0.09 -4.85
N PHE A 169 -21.39 1.21 -4.71
CA PHE A 169 -21.25 1.84 -3.40
C PHE A 169 -22.45 2.71 -3.05
N TYR A 170 -22.73 3.77 -3.82
CA TYR A 170 -23.70 4.77 -3.38
C TYR A 170 -25.14 4.25 -3.35
N ASN A 171 -25.57 3.54 -4.38
CA ASN A 171 -26.93 3.01 -4.44
C ASN A 171 -27.14 1.85 -3.46
N LYS A 172 -26.11 1.02 -3.23
CA LYS A 172 -26.16 -0.12 -2.29
C LYS A 172 -25.85 0.24 -0.84
N ALA A 173 -25.39 1.46 -0.56
CA ALA A 173 -25.01 1.90 0.78
C ALA A 173 -26.17 1.74 1.78
N GLY A 174 -25.95 0.99 2.86
CA GLY A 174 -26.92 0.79 3.92
C GLY A 174 -26.36 1.01 5.33
N PRO A 175 -27.19 0.82 6.37
CA PRO A 175 -26.73 0.78 7.75
C PRO A 175 -25.79 -0.40 7.97
N MET A 176 -24.58 -0.14 8.49
CA MET A 176 -23.63 -1.19 8.90
C MET A 176 -23.91 -1.68 10.32
N SER A 177 -24.46 -0.80 11.17
CA SER A 177 -24.93 -1.12 12.51
C SER A 177 -26.12 -0.22 12.85
N LEU A 178 -26.70 -0.42 14.05
CA LEU A 178 -27.75 0.47 14.58
C LEU A 178 -27.32 1.94 14.69
N LYS A 179 -26.01 2.22 14.73
CA LYS A 179 -25.47 3.57 14.97
C LYS A 179 -24.67 4.15 13.80
N GLN A 180 -24.38 3.35 12.77
CA GLN A 180 -23.43 3.76 11.72
C GLN A 180 -23.92 3.34 10.33
N HIS A 181 -23.93 4.29 9.41
CA HIS A 181 -24.20 4.09 7.99
C HIS A 181 -22.90 3.92 7.19
N SER A 182 -22.93 3.14 6.11
CA SER A 182 -21.77 2.91 5.22
C SER A 182 -21.20 4.18 4.59
N TYR A 183 -22.03 5.18 4.30
CA TYR A 183 -21.55 6.51 3.87
C TYR A 183 -20.59 7.17 4.88
N GLU A 184 -20.68 6.84 6.16
CA GLU A 184 -19.79 7.39 7.19
C GLU A 184 -18.37 6.79 7.12
N LEU A 185 -18.13 5.86 6.21
CA LEU A 185 -16.78 5.43 5.85
C LEU A 185 -16.05 6.50 5.03
N LEU A 186 -16.77 7.36 4.32
CA LEU A 186 -16.14 8.42 3.55
C LEU A 186 -15.55 9.48 4.50
N PRO A 187 -14.31 9.94 4.25
CA PRO A 187 -13.72 11.08 4.95
C PRO A 187 -14.67 12.28 4.95
N ASP A 188 -14.72 13.04 6.04
CA ASP A 188 -15.59 14.21 6.19
C ASP A 188 -17.11 13.95 6.00
N VAL A 189 -17.56 12.69 6.09
CA VAL A 189 -18.97 12.31 6.10
C VAL A 189 -19.37 11.79 7.47
N GLY A 190 -19.83 12.68 8.33
CA GLY A 190 -20.43 12.31 9.62
C GLY A 190 -21.91 11.89 9.52
N PRO A 191 -22.54 11.50 10.65
CA PRO A 191 -23.92 11.01 10.69
C PRO A 191 -24.96 11.95 10.07
N VAL A 192 -24.76 13.27 10.20
CA VAL A 192 -25.67 14.28 9.62
C VAL A 192 -25.59 14.25 8.09
N LYS A 193 -24.38 14.26 7.53
CA LYS A 193 -24.18 14.25 6.08
C LYS A 193 -24.62 12.91 5.49
N ALA A 194 -24.30 11.79 6.14
CA ALA A 194 -24.79 10.47 5.74
C ALA A 194 -26.33 10.39 5.68
N ARG A 195 -27.04 10.91 6.70
CA ARG A 195 -28.52 10.98 6.67
C ARG A 195 -29.05 11.84 5.53
N ASN A 196 -28.36 12.94 5.19
CA ASN A 196 -28.75 13.79 4.06
C ASN A 196 -28.54 13.06 2.73
N MET A 197 -27.44 12.31 2.58
CA MET A 197 -27.20 11.46 1.40
C MET A 197 -28.28 10.38 1.26
N VAL A 198 -28.68 9.72 2.35
CA VAL A 198 -29.78 8.74 2.34
C VAL A 198 -31.08 9.40 1.88
N LYS A 199 -31.45 10.55 2.46
CA LYS A 199 -32.65 11.30 2.04
C LYS A 199 -32.62 11.68 0.56
N ALA A 200 -31.46 12.13 0.06
CA ALA A 200 -31.28 12.48 -1.34
C ALA A 200 -31.50 11.26 -2.26
N ARG A 201 -30.97 10.09 -1.87
CA ARG A 201 -31.21 8.84 -2.60
C ARG A 201 -32.69 8.44 -2.57
N ASP A 202 -33.30 8.46 -1.39
CA ASP A 202 -34.69 8.01 -1.21
C ASP A 202 -35.70 8.88 -1.99
N GLN A 203 -35.34 10.14 -2.30
CA GLN A 203 -36.15 11.02 -3.15
C GLN A 203 -36.20 10.60 -4.62
N VAL A 204 -35.13 9.98 -5.13
CA VAL A 204 -35.00 9.55 -6.53
C VAL A 204 -35.04 8.02 -6.68
N GLY A 205 -35.05 7.28 -5.57
CA GLY A 205 -34.95 5.83 -5.52
C GLY A 205 -33.50 5.36 -5.61
N VAL A 206 -32.83 5.67 -6.73
CA VAL A 206 -31.40 5.40 -6.98
C VAL A 206 -30.80 6.57 -7.74
N PHE A 207 -29.52 6.85 -7.50
CA PHE A 207 -28.79 7.82 -8.30
C PHE A 207 -28.48 7.22 -9.67
N ALA A 208 -28.78 7.96 -10.73
CA ALA A 208 -28.49 7.58 -12.10
C ALA A 208 -27.03 7.85 -12.49
N SER A 209 -26.35 8.80 -11.84
CA SER A 209 -24.97 9.15 -12.15
C SER A 209 -24.26 9.84 -10.98
N MET A 210 -22.93 9.97 -11.11
CA MET A 210 -22.09 10.68 -10.13
C MET A 210 -22.49 12.17 -10.03
N ASP A 211 -22.91 12.77 -11.15
CA ASP A 211 -23.35 14.16 -11.20
C ASP A 211 -24.68 14.38 -10.48
N GLU A 212 -25.62 13.45 -10.62
CA GLU A 212 -26.90 13.49 -9.90
C GLU A 212 -26.66 13.34 -8.39
N LEU A 213 -25.84 12.36 -7.99
CA LEU A 213 -25.41 12.18 -6.61
C LEU A 213 -24.81 13.48 -6.03
N ASN A 214 -23.83 14.06 -6.72
CA ASN A 214 -23.16 15.29 -6.29
C ASN A 214 -24.15 16.45 -6.14
N SER A 215 -25.06 16.59 -7.09
CA SER A 215 -26.04 17.67 -7.15
C SER A 215 -27.11 17.56 -6.06
N LEU A 216 -27.63 16.36 -5.80
CA LEU A 216 -28.70 16.14 -4.83
C LEU A 216 -28.16 16.07 -3.39
N ALA A 217 -27.08 15.32 -3.17
CA ALA A 217 -26.51 15.16 -1.85
C ALA A 217 -25.57 16.31 -1.43
N LYS A 218 -25.24 17.23 -2.34
CA LYS A 218 -24.32 18.37 -2.12
C LYS A 218 -22.95 17.91 -1.61
N ILE A 219 -22.39 16.92 -2.31
CA ILE A 219 -21.08 16.34 -2.02
C ILE A 219 -20.23 16.29 -3.30
N LYS A 220 -18.98 15.86 -3.13
CA LYS A 220 -18.09 15.48 -4.22
C LYS A 220 -17.77 13.99 -4.09
N GLY A 221 -18.65 13.13 -4.62
CA GLY A 221 -18.60 11.68 -4.43
C GLY A 221 -17.25 11.08 -4.81
N ALA A 222 -16.80 11.33 -6.04
CA ALA A 222 -15.52 10.81 -6.53
C ALA A 222 -14.32 11.25 -5.67
N GLU A 223 -14.27 12.53 -5.27
CA GLU A 223 -13.21 13.06 -4.40
C GLU A 223 -13.20 12.38 -3.02
N LEU A 224 -14.38 12.24 -2.39
CA LEU A 224 -14.51 11.59 -1.08
C LEU A 224 -14.12 10.10 -1.13
N LEU A 225 -14.54 9.39 -2.19
CA LEU A 225 -14.20 7.99 -2.37
C LEU A 225 -12.69 7.81 -2.67
N ALA A 226 -12.10 8.73 -3.45
CA ALA A 226 -10.66 8.73 -3.72
C ALA A 226 -9.85 8.93 -2.44
N GLN A 227 -10.21 9.89 -1.61
CA GLN A 227 -9.58 10.11 -0.30
C GLN A 227 -9.67 8.86 0.56
N ARG A 228 -10.85 8.23 0.63
CA ARG A 228 -11.04 6.98 1.37
C ARG A 228 -10.12 5.86 0.88
N PHE A 229 -10.00 5.68 -0.44
CA PHE A 229 -9.11 4.68 -1.01
C PHE A 229 -7.66 4.96 -0.64
N VAL A 230 -7.20 6.20 -0.76
CA VAL A 230 -5.82 6.56 -0.38
C VAL A 230 -5.56 6.30 1.11
N GLU A 231 -6.49 6.68 2.01
CA GLU A 231 -6.38 6.37 3.44
C GLU A 231 -6.26 4.86 3.68
N GLU A 232 -7.07 4.04 3.01
CA GLU A 232 -7.00 2.58 3.12
C GLU A 232 -5.71 1.98 2.54
N MET A 233 -5.09 2.62 1.53
CA MET A 233 -3.80 2.20 0.98
C MET A 233 -2.65 2.50 1.96
N GLU A 234 -2.73 3.63 2.67
CA GLU A 234 -1.77 4.04 3.69
C GLU A 234 -1.90 3.23 4.98
N ASP A 235 -3.13 3.01 5.44
CA ASP A 235 -3.44 2.26 6.65
C ASP A 235 -4.37 1.08 6.37
N LYS A 236 -3.77 -0.11 6.34
CA LYS A 236 -4.48 -1.38 6.12
C LYS A 236 -5.34 -1.82 7.30
N THR A 237 -5.26 -1.13 8.44
CA THR A 237 -6.07 -1.43 9.63
C THR A 237 -7.44 -0.76 9.60
N LEU A 238 -7.65 0.23 8.71
CA LEU A 238 -8.95 0.82 8.44
C LEU A 238 -9.90 -0.26 7.93
N VAL A 239 -10.91 -0.60 8.73
CA VAL A 239 -11.94 -1.57 8.38
C VAL A 239 -13.34 -0.97 8.55
N PRO A 240 -14.32 -1.35 7.73
CA PRO A 240 -14.22 -2.18 6.51
C PRO A 240 -13.43 -1.49 5.38
N ARG A 241 -12.83 -2.29 4.47
CA ARG A 241 -12.01 -1.79 3.35
C ARG A 241 -12.83 -1.71 2.06
N LEU A 242 -13.15 -0.51 1.61
CA LEU A 242 -13.87 -0.28 0.36
C LEU A 242 -13.05 -0.69 -0.86
N ILE A 243 -11.71 -0.60 -0.82
CA ILE A 243 -10.85 -1.08 -1.91
C ILE A 243 -11.06 -2.57 -2.18
N GLU A 244 -11.18 -3.38 -1.14
CA GLU A 244 -11.38 -4.83 -1.29
C GLU A 244 -12.80 -5.20 -1.72
N LEU A 245 -13.76 -4.31 -1.47
CA LEU A 245 -15.17 -4.51 -1.82
C LEU A 245 -15.50 -4.02 -3.23
N LEU A 246 -14.80 -2.99 -3.71
CA LEU A 246 -15.13 -2.27 -4.94
C LEU A 246 -14.09 -2.45 -6.06
N LEU A 247 -12.99 -3.15 -5.81
CA LEU A 247 -11.99 -3.45 -6.84
C LEU A 247 -11.78 -4.97 -6.99
N PRO A 248 -11.37 -5.46 -8.18
CA PRO A 248 -11.12 -4.70 -9.40
C PRO A 248 -12.41 -4.20 -10.06
N VAL A 249 -12.32 -3.08 -10.78
CA VAL A 249 -13.40 -2.67 -11.69
C VAL A 249 -13.31 -3.55 -12.95
N GLU A 250 -14.26 -4.45 -13.10
CA GLU A 250 -14.43 -5.21 -14.35
C GLU A 250 -15.15 -4.31 -15.36
N ALA A 251 -14.41 -3.91 -16.40
CA ALA A 251 -14.92 -3.15 -17.53
C ALA A 251 -15.58 -4.06 -18.57
#